data_AF-A0A2N8KEG7-F1
#
_entry.id   AF-A0A2N8KEG7-F1
#
_cell.length_a   1.000
_cell.length_b   1.000
_cell.length_c   1.000
_cell.angle_alpha   90.00
_cell.angle_beta   90.00
_cell.angle_gamma   90.00
#
_symmetry.space_group_name_H-M   'P 1'
#
loop_
_entity.id
_entity.type
_entity.pdbx_description
1 polymer ?
#
loop_
_entity_poly.entity_id
_entity_poly.type
_entity_poly.pdbx_seq_one_letter_code
_entity_poly.pdbx_strand_id
1 'polypeptide(L)'
;MKLKTLKPRIAMAGSRLATAPTPSATRLTGRRLQERRLRVWSADPHCAHCGKLTVYPYGFELDHKVSLNDGGADTDENTQVLCVSRDAHGRKVGCHDAKTREDMGYRQRA
;
A
#
# COMPACT_ATOMS: atom_id res chain seq x y z
N MET A 1 -32.26 58.07 -11.67
CA MET A 1 -32.49 56.96 -12.64
C MET A 1 -31.79 55.70 -12.13
N LYS A 2 -32.46 54.54 -12.13
CA LYS A 2 -31.85 53.25 -11.75
C LYS A 2 -31.75 52.37 -12.99
N LEU A 3 -30.54 51.91 -13.32
CA LEU A 3 -30.30 50.98 -14.42
C LEU A 3 -30.61 49.55 -13.95
N LYS A 4 -31.42 48.83 -14.73
CA LYS A 4 -31.70 47.40 -14.52
C LYS A 4 -30.71 46.58 -15.34
N THR A 5 -29.97 45.68 -14.70
CA THR A 5 -29.07 44.74 -15.37
C THR A 5 -29.78 43.41 -15.67
N LEU A 6 -29.34 42.73 -16.74
CA LEU A 6 -29.86 41.42 -17.14
C LEU A 6 -29.24 40.30 -16.29
N LYS A 7 -30.04 39.26 -16.00
CA LYS A 7 -29.63 38.11 -15.20
C LYS A 7 -28.67 37.22 -16.02
N PRO A 8 -27.49 36.86 -15.49
CA PRO A 8 -26.55 36.00 -16.22
C PRO A 8 -27.16 34.60 -16.43
N ARG A 9 -27.04 34.08 -17.66
CA ARG A 9 -27.64 32.80 -18.12
C ARG A 9 -26.65 31.64 -18.20
N ILE A 10 -25.43 31.78 -17.68
CA ILE A 10 -24.43 30.72 -17.76
C ILE A 10 -24.45 29.94 -16.44
N ALA A 11 -24.87 28.67 -16.50
CA ALA A 11 -24.73 27.75 -15.38
C ALA A 11 -23.27 27.27 -15.32
N MET A 12 -22.66 27.33 -14.13
CA MET A 12 -21.33 26.78 -13.89
C MET A 12 -21.34 25.27 -14.10
N ALA A 13 -20.53 24.76 -15.03
CA ALA A 13 -20.31 23.32 -15.17
C ALA A 13 -19.60 22.79 -13.92
N GLY A 14 -20.15 21.73 -13.32
CA GLY A 14 -19.59 21.12 -12.12
C GLY A 14 -18.21 20.51 -12.40
N SER A 15 -17.19 20.92 -11.64
CA SER A 15 -15.78 20.49 -11.77
C SER A 15 -15.50 19.06 -11.28
N ARG A 16 -16.48 18.15 -11.27
CA ARG A 16 -16.29 16.80 -10.74
C ARG A 16 -15.97 15.83 -11.85
N LEU A 17 -14.75 15.94 -12.40
CA LEU A 17 -14.14 14.81 -13.10
C LEU A 17 -13.90 13.72 -12.05
N ALA A 18 -14.55 12.57 -12.19
CA ALA A 18 -14.25 11.41 -11.38
C ALA A 18 -12.82 10.96 -11.71
N THR A 19 -11.96 10.91 -10.69
CA THR A 19 -10.59 10.40 -10.84
C THR A 19 -10.67 8.94 -11.28
N ALA A 20 -9.91 8.56 -12.30
CA ALA A 20 -9.83 7.16 -12.73
C ALA A 20 -9.40 6.28 -11.53
N PRO A 21 -10.07 5.15 -11.28
CA PRO A 21 -9.69 4.27 -10.19
C PRO A 21 -8.26 3.77 -10.44
N THR A 22 -7.36 4.08 -9.52
CA THR A 22 -6.02 3.49 -9.52
C THR A 22 -6.08 2.11 -8.89
N PRO A 23 -5.14 1.20 -9.16
CA PRO A 23 -5.03 -0.08 -8.44
C PRO A 23 -4.96 0.12 -6.91
N SER A 24 -4.44 1.26 -6.47
CA SER A 24 -4.40 1.67 -5.07
C SER A 24 -5.77 2.07 -4.48
N ALA A 25 -6.77 2.38 -5.30
CA ALA A 25 -8.10 2.81 -4.85
C ALA A 25 -8.98 1.64 -4.38
N THR A 26 -8.62 0.40 -4.70
CA THR A 26 -9.35 -0.83 -4.30
C THR A 26 -8.58 -1.68 -3.29
N ARG A 27 -7.67 -1.08 -2.50
CA ARG A 27 -6.91 -1.83 -1.49
C ARG A 27 -7.84 -2.44 -0.45
N LEU A 28 -7.55 -3.67 -0.05
CA LEU A 28 -8.24 -4.33 1.06
C LEU A 28 -7.98 -3.56 2.37
N THR A 29 -9.04 -3.24 3.11
CA THR A 29 -8.95 -2.50 4.38
C THR A 29 -9.73 -3.18 5.51
N GLY A 30 -9.52 -2.70 6.74
CA GLY A 30 -10.30 -3.10 7.91
C GLY A 30 -10.24 -4.59 8.22
N ARG A 31 -11.39 -5.17 8.60
CA ARG A 31 -11.51 -6.59 9.01
C ARG A 31 -10.96 -7.56 7.96
N ARG A 32 -11.29 -7.35 6.69
CA ARG A 32 -10.86 -8.23 5.60
C ARG A 32 -9.33 -8.25 5.46
N LEU A 33 -8.67 -7.10 5.65
CA LEU A 33 -7.21 -7.03 5.65
C LEU A 33 -6.61 -7.82 6.82
N GLN A 34 -7.18 -7.72 8.02
CA GLN A 34 -6.70 -8.47 9.18
C GLN A 34 -6.90 -9.99 9.01
N GLU A 35 -8.04 -10.41 8.44
CA GLU A 35 -8.30 -11.82 8.11
C GLU A 35 -7.29 -12.36 7.10
N ARG A 36 -6.97 -11.58 6.07
CA ARG A 36 -5.91 -11.94 5.11
C ARG A 36 -4.54 -12.01 5.77
N ARG A 37 -4.17 -11.02 6.59
CA ARG A 37 -2.89 -11.03 7.34
C ARG A 37 -2.76 -12.29 8.17
N LEU A 38 -3.80 -12.66 8.92
CA LEU A 38 -3.79 -13.88 9.73
C LEU A 38 -3.72 -15.14 8.85
N ARG A 39 -4.53 -15.22 7.78
CA ARG A 39 -4.56 -16.38 6.88
C ARG A 39 -3.19 -16.64 6.23
N VAL A 40 -2.59 -15.62 5.61
CA VAL A 40 -1.30 -15.78 4.93
C VAL A 40 -0.19 -16.09 5.93
N TRP A 41 -0.14 -15.39 7.06
CA TRP A 41 0.85 -15.66 8.10
C TRP A 41 0.69 -17.05 8.75
N SER A 42 -0.53 -17.54 8.93
CA SER A 42 -0.77 -18.87 9.52
C SER A 42 -0.40 -20.01 8.57
N ALA A 43 -0.40 -19.76 7.25
CA ALA A 43 0.03 -20.75 6.27
C ALA A 43 1.56 -20.91 6.27
N ASP A 44 2.30 -19.80 6.33
CA ASP A 44 3.75 -19.78 6.57
C ASP A 44 4.16 -18.51 7.33
N PRO A 45 4.56 -18.61 8.60
CA PRO A 45 4.93 -17.46 9.42
C PRO A 45 6.37 -16.99 9.20
N HIS A 46 7.13 -17.60 8.28
CA HIS A 46 8.51 -17.23 8.00
C HIS A 46 8.60 -16.09 6.98
N CYS A 47 9.65 -15.29 7.10
CA CYS A 47 9.95 -14.28 6.10
C CYS A 47 10.34 -14.95 4.79
N ALA A 48 9.66 -14.60 3.69
CA ALA A 48 9.91 -15.18 2.38
C ALA A 48 11.34 -14.93 1.83
N HIS A 49 12.03 -13.90 2.31
CA HIS A 49 13.39 -13.57 1.86
C HIS A 49 14.47 -14.23 2.73
N CYS A 50 14.36 -14.16 4.06
CA CYS A 50 15.43 -14.64 4.97
C CYS A 50 15.09 -15.92 5.75
N GLY A 51 13.88 -16.46 5.61
CA GLY A 51 13.43 -17.68 6.30
C GLY A 51 13.22 -17.52 7.81
N LYS A 52 13.43 -16.34 8.39
CA LYS A 52 13.24 -16.11 9.84
C LYS A 52 11.76 -16.17 10.22
N LEU A 53 11.44 -16.88 11.31
CA LEU A 53 10.11 -16.87 11.91
C LEU A 53 9.72 -15.44 12.34
N THR A 54 8.57 -14.97 11.89
CA THR A 54 8.06 -13.63 12.21
C THR A 54 7.01 -13.66 13.32
N VAL A 55 6.93 -12.57 14.08
CA VAL A 55 5.99 -12.45 15.22
C VAL A 55 4.68 -11.82 14.76
N TYR A 56 3.55 -12.46 15.03
CA TYR A 56 2.25 -11.86 14.78
C TYR A 56 1.84 -10.89 15.92
N PRO A 57 1.20 -9.73 15.64
CA PRO A 57 0.94 -9.14 14.32
C PRO A 57 2.03 -8.17 13.83
N TYR A 58 3.05 -7.88 14.63
CA TYR A 58 3.93 -6.71 14.46
C TYR A 58 5.32 -7.00 13.87
N GLY A 59 5.79 -8.24 13.87
CA GLY A 59 7.11 -8.65 13.38
C GLY A 59 7.19 -8.85 11.86
N PHE A 60 6.10 -8.57 11.15
CA PHE A 60 6.05 -8.64 9.69
C PHE A 60 5.10 -7.60 9.10
N GLU A 61 5.30 -7.39 7.81
CA GLU A 61 4.33 -6.77 6.94
C GLU A 61 3.98 -7.74 5.81
N LEU A 62 2.71 -7.73 5.41
CA LEU A 62 2.24 -8.48 4.26
C LEU A 62 2.47 -7.62 3.03
N ASP A 63 3.47 -7.99 2.23
CA ASP A 63 3.92 -7.21 1.09
C ASP A 63 3.63 -7.93 -0.23
N HIS A 64 3.51 -7.17 -1.31
CA HIS A 64 3.29 -7.73 -2.64
C HIS A 64 4.61 -8.23 -3.23
N LYS A 65 4.64 -9.40 -3.89
CA LYS A 65 5.84 -9.91 -4.58
C LYS A 65 6.21 -9.00 -5.75
N VAL A 66 5.24 -8.71 -6.61
CA VAL A 66 5.29 -7.62 -7.59
C VAL A 66 4.51 -6.45 -7.03
N SER A 67 5.14 -5.27 -6.96
CA SER A 67 4.51 -4.08 -6.38
C SER A 67 3.24 -3.69 -7.16
N LEU A 68 2.26 -3.08 -6.50
CA LEU A 68 1.05 -2.57 -7.18
C LEU A 68 1.39 -1.46 -8.20
N ASN A 69 2.49 -0.73 -7.99
CA ASN A 69 2.94 0.32 -8.90
C ASN A 69 3.53 -0.27 -10.19
N ASP A 70 4.11 -1.46 -10.10
CA ASP A 70 4.68 -2.21 -11.23
C ASP A 70 3.65 -3.16 -11.88
N GLY A 71 2.36 -2.98 -11.58
CA GLY A 71 1.27 -3.78 -12.15
C GLY A 71 0.97 -5.10 -11.43
N GLY A 72 1.51 -5.28 -10.22
CA GLY A 72 1.18 -6.43 -9.38
C GLY A 72 -0.31 -6.48 -8.98
N ALA A 73 -0.86 -7.69 -8.87
CA ALA A 73 -2.24 -7.90 -8.46
C ALA A 73 -2.37 -7.93 -6.92
N ASP A 74 -3.51 -7.48 -6.37
CA ASP A 74 -3.79 -7.57 -4.93
C ASP A 74 -4.42 -8.93 -4.56
N THR A 75 -3.66 -10.02 -4.72
CA THR A 75 -4.12 -11.40 -4.44
C THR A 75 -3.21 -12.11 -3.45
N ASP A 76 -3.71 -13.20 -2.83
CA ASP A 76 -2.94 -13.95 -1.84
C ASP A 76 -1.64 -14.53 -2.45
N GLU A 77 -1.68 -14.94 -3.72
CA GLU A 77 -0.53 -15.49 -4.45
C GLU A 77 0.58 -14.47 -4.66
N ASN A 78 0.21 -13.21 -4.90
CA ASN A 78 1.12 -12.09 -5.01
C ASN A 78 1.46 -11.48 -3.65
N THR A 79 1.06 -12.07 -2.52
CA THR A 79 1.51 -11.62 -1.19
C THR A 79 2.51 -12.53 -0.54
N GLN A 80 3.35 -11.94 0.30
CA GLN A 80 4.38 -12.62 1.06
C GLN A 80 4.59 -11.96 2.43
N VAL A 81 4.95 -12.78 3.41
CA VAL A 81 5.34 -12.31 4.75
C VAL A 81 6.78 -11.81 4.69
N LEU A 82 7.02 -10.53 5.00
CA LEU A 82 8.36 -9.97 5.09
C LEU A 82 8.63 -9.43 6.49
N CYS A 83 9.77 -9.82 7.05
CA CYS A 83 10.15 -9.37 8.38
C CYS A 83 10.35 -7.86 8.43
N VAL A 84 9.89 -7.28 9.54
CA VAL A 84 10.11 -5.88 9.87
C VAL A 84 10.53 -5.77 11.33
N SER A 85 11.45 -4.86 11.59
CA SER A 85 11.88 -4.48 12.93
C SER A 85 12.28 -3.00 12.92
N ARG A 86 12.68 -2.48 14.08
CA ARG A 86 13.21 -1.13 14.22
C ARG A 86 14.63 -1.18 14.74
N ASP A 87 15.50 -0.34 14.18
CA ASP A 87 16.86 -0.15 14.70
C ASP A 87 16.87 0.74 15.96
N ALA A 88 18.07 0.98 16.50
CA ALA A 88 18.27 1.82 17.69
C ALA A 88 17.79 3.29 17.50
N HIS A 89 17.61 3.73 16.25
CA HIS A 89 17.11 5.06 15.92
C HIS A 89 15.62 5.05 15.54
N GLY A 90 14.94 3.92 15.74
CA GLY A 90 13.53 3.75 15.42
C GLY A 90 13.24 3.62 13.92
N ARG A 91 14.26 3.52 13.06
CA ARG A 91 14.08 3.38 11.61
C ARG A 91 13.65 1.96 11.29
N LYS A 92 12.74 1.82 10.31
CA LYS A 92 12.31 0.51 9.81
C LYS A 92 13.52 -0.19 9.18
N VAL A 93 13.73 -1.44 9.58
CA VAL A 93 14.77 -2.33 9.03
C VAL A 93 14.20 -3.73 8.86
N GLY A 94 14.84 -4.54 8.02
CA GLY A 94 14.40 -5.90 7.69
C GLY A 94 14.17 -6.09 6.19
N CYS A 95 13.70 -7.26 5.80
CA CYS A 95 13.54 -7.62 4.39
C CYS A 95 12.48 -6.76 3.69
N HIS A 96 11.44 -6.33 4.41
CA HIS A 96 10.47 -5.41 3.83
C HIS A 96 11.10 -4.06 3.47
N ASP A 97 11.93 -3.48 4.35
CA ASP A 97 12.60 -2.20 4.05
C ASP A 97 13.52 -2.35 2.84
N ALA A 98 14.30 -3.43 2.80
CA ALA A 98 15.18 -3.74 1.68
C ALA A 98 14.41 -3.84 0.34
N LYS A 99 13.30 -4.59 0.32
CA LYS A 99 12.44 -4.71 -0.88
C LYS A 99 11.83 -3.38 -1.28
N THR A 100 11.28 -2.60 -0.34
CA THR A 100 10.72 -1.28 -0.66
C THR A 100 11.77 -0.35 -1.30
N ARG A 101 13.02 -0.42 -0.87
CA ARG A 101 14.10 0.36 -1.49
C ARG A 101 14.40 -0.11 -2.91
N GLU A 102 14.40 -1.42 -3.14
CA GLU A 102 14.59 -2.03 -4.45
C GLU A 102 13.47 -1.65 -5.42
N ASP A 103 12.20 -1.83 -5.02
CA ASP A 103 11.03 -1.46 -5.81
C ASP A 103 11.02 0.03 -6.20
N MET A 104 11.52 0.90 -5.31
CA MET A 104 11.61 2.34 -5.55
C MET A 104 12.89 2.76 -6.32
N GLY A 105 13.77 1.81 -6.67
CA GLY A 105 15.02 2.08 -7.37
C GLY A 105 16.08 2.80 -6.53
N TYR A 106 16.01 2.75 -5.20
CA TYR A 106 16.97 3.38 -4.31
C TYR A 106 18.25 2.56 -4.15
N ARG A 107 19.41 3.22 -4.13
CA ARG A 107 20.70 2.56 -3.80
C ARG A 107 20.62 1.92 -2.41
N GLN A 108 21.13 0.69 -2.26
CA GLN A 108 21.24 0.03 -0.95
C GLN A 108 22.10 0.87 -0.01
N ARG A 109 21.75 0.87 1.28
CA ARG A 109 22.58 1.52 2.31
C ARG A 109 23.80 0.62 2.53
N ALA A 110 24.99 1.21 2.41
CA ALA A 110 26.24 0.59 2.83
C ALA A 110 26.28 0.38 4.35
#